data_AF-A0A090W1E6-F1
#
_entry.id   AF-A0A090W1E6-F1
#
_cell.length_a   1.000
_cell.length_b   1.000
_cell.length_c   1.000
_cell.angle_alpha   90.00
_cell.angle_beta   90.00
_cell.angle_gamma   90.00
#
_symmetry.space_group_name_H-M   'P 1'
#
loop_
_entity.id
_entity.type
_entity.pdbx_description
1 polymer ?
#
loop_
_entity_poly.entity_id
_entity_poly.type
_entity_poly.pdbx_seq_one_letter_code
_entity_poly.pdbx_strand_id
1 'polypeptide(L)'
;MVGDTPVGPWKDVLGKPLLNSDLTPTHEYDMAVFEDNGSHYIIFGVWDYYIAKLNDDMISLAEIPKKITINNPRGPYNPDGSNKKMPTDDKPFIHKYNGKYYLSWGCFYAMSNNLYGPYNYVDTVIKESSFAKGYDSPTWPNGFLQGRHGSFFEWHNQWYYVYCDISQTGNRYFRDAFLSYVHYKANGEMATISRWRWCW
;
A
#
# COMPACT_ATOMS: atom_id res chain seq x y z
N MET A 1 -16.25 -6.88 -8.49
CA MET A 1 -16.51 -7.75 -9.67
C MET A 1 -16.01 -9.15 -9.37
N VAL A 2 -16.61 -10.19 -9.96
CA VAL A 2 -16.24 -11.60 -9.80
C VAL A 2 -16.08 -12.24 -11.19
N GLY A 3 -15.15 -13.17 -11.35
CA GLY A 3 -14.97 -13.95 -12.57
C GLY A 3 -14.22 -15.24 -12.30
N ASP A 4 -14.38 -16.22 -13.18
CA ASP A 4 -13.82 -17.57 -13.02
C ASP A 4 -12.34 -17.66 -13.42
N THR A 5 -11.81 -16.61 -14.06
CA THR A 5 -10.40 -16.52 -14.47
C THR A 5 -9.81 -15.16 -14.09
N PRO A 6 -8.49 -15.06 -13.87
CA PRO A 6 -7.82 -13.78 -13.57
C PRO A 6 -7.86 -12.76 -14.73
N VAL A 7 -8.33 -13.15 -15.91
CA VAL A 7 -8.45 -12.27 -17.09
C VAL A 7 -9.91 -12.03 -17.50
N GLY A 8 -10.87 -12.46 -16.66
CA GLY A 8 -12.29 -12.30 -16.90
C GLY A 8 -12.91 -13.38 -17.80
N PRO A 9 -14.14 -13.17 -18.29
CA PRO A 9 -14.97 -11.97 -18.09
C PRO A 9 -15.36 -11.75 -16.63
N TRP A 10 -15.63 -10.49 -16.29
CA TRP A 10 -15.98 -10.07 -14.94
C TRP A 10 -17.46 -9.68 -14.85
N LYS A 11 -18.11 -10.01 -13.74
CA LYS A 11 -19.51 -9.67 -13.44
C LYS A 11 -19.61 -8.86 -12.15
N ASP A 12 -20.47 -7.83 -12.16
CA ASP A 12 -20.91 -7.19 -10.91
C ASP A 12 -21.99 -8.07 -10.28
N VAL A 13 -21.66 -8.68 -9.14
CA VAL A 13 -22.54 -9.59 -8.41
C VAL A 13 -23.31 -8.90 -7.29
N LEU A 14 -22.88 -7.70 -6.87
CA LEU A 14 -23.50 -6.98 -5.77
C LEU A 14 -24.54 -5.98 -6.27
N GLY A 15 -24.29 -5.33 -7.42
CA GLY A 15 -25.14 -4.25 -7.93
C GLY A 15 -25.17 -3.02 -7.01
N LYS A 16 -24.27 -2.97 -6.02
CA LYS A 16 -24.08 -1.91 -5.03
C LYS A 16 -22.64 -1.94 -4.49
N PRO A 17 -22.17 -0.88 -3.84
CA PRO A 17 -20.84 -0.88 -3.22
C PRO A 17 -20.70 -1.97 -2.14
N LEU A 18 -19.53 -2.62 -2.10
CA LEU A 18 -19.13 -3.47 -0.97
C LEU A 18 -18.83 -2.61 0.27
N LEU A 19 -18.14 -1.48 0.05
CA LEU A 19 -17.85 -0.48 1.06
C LEU A 19 -18.69 0.76 0.73
N ASN A 20 -19.71 1.04 1.55
CA ASN A 20 -20.49 2.26 1.41
C ASN A 20 -19.71 3.45 1.97
N SER A 21 -19.99 4.65 1.45
CA SER A 21 -19.28 5.89 1.81
C SER A 21 -19.56 6.42 3.22
N ASP A 22 -20.49 5.80 3.95
CA ASP A 22 -20.88 6.12 5.32
C ASP A 22 -20.38 5.09 6.33
N LEU A 23 -19.62 4.08 5.88
CA LEU A 23 -19.15 2.97 6.70
C LEU A 23 -18.08 3.41 7.69
N THR A 24 -17.24 4.37 7.30
CA THR A 24 -16.17 4.91 8.14
C THR A 24 -16.06 6.44 8.03
N PRO A 25 -15.36 7.10 8.95
CA PRO A 25 -15.04 8.53 8.81
C PRO A 25 -14.03 8.89 7.71
N THR A 26 -13.38 7.90 7.07
CA THR A 26 -12.45 8.13 5.94
C THR A 26 -13.17 7.90 4.61
N HIS A 27 -12.45 8.04 3.51
CA HIS A 27 -12.96 7.66 2.19
C HIS A 27 -12.64 6.20 1.87
N GLU A 28 -13.64 5.43 1.44
CA GLU A 28 -13.59 3.99 1.17
C GLU A 28 -13.03 3.65 -0.23
N TYR A 29 -11.85 4.18 -0.56
CA TYR A 29 -11.15 3.88 -1.81
C TYR A 29 -9.78 3.24 -1.58
N ASP A 30 -9.15 2.84 -2.69
CA ASP A 30 -7.84 2.18 -2.75
C ASP A 30 -7.75 0.93 -1.87
N MET A 31 -8.77 0.08 -1.94
CA MET A 31 -8.81 -1.15 -1.16
C MET A 31 -7.71 -2.15 -1.58
N ALA A 32 -7.25 -2.93 -0.62
CA ALA A 32 -6.41 -4.11 -0.81
C ALA A 32 -7.03 -5.29 -0.06
N VAL A 33 -6.90 -6.49 -0.61
CA VAL A 33 -7.26 -7.73 0.07
C VAL A 33 -5.98 -8.43 0.51
N PHE A 34 -5.96 -8.87 1.76
CA PHE A 34 -4.86 -9.60 2.37
C PHE A 34 -5.38 -10.93 2.92
N GLU A 35 -4.65 -12.01 2.66
CA GLU A 35 -4.92 -13.34 3.20
C GLU A 35 -3.95 -13.63 4.35
N ASP A 36 -4.47 -14.18 5.45
CA ASP A 36 -3.68 -14.65 6.58
C ASP A 36 -4.31 -15.91 7.19
N ASN A 37 -3.61 -17.04 7.08
CA ASN A 37 -4.00 -18.34 7.62
C ASN A 37 -5.43 -18.77 7.21
N GLY A 38 -5.77 -18.60 5.94
CA GLY A 38 -7.07 -18.94 5.34
C GLY A 38 -8.17 -17.91 5.54
N SER A 39 -7.92 -16.85 6.34
CA SER A 39 -8.86 -15.74 6.50
C SER A 39 -8.49 -14.58 5.57
N HIS A 40 -9.51 -13.89 5.06
CA HIS A 40 -9.32 -12.75 4.17
C HIS A 40 -9.74 -11.45 4.84
N TYR A 41 -8.99 -10.39 4.56
CA TYR A 41 -9.18 -9.08 5.14
C TYR A 41 -9.14 -8.03 4.03
N ILE A 42 -10.03 -7.06 4.11
CA ILE A 42 -10.01 -5.87 3.27
C ILE A 42 -9.43 -4.70 4.06
N ILE A 43 -8.49 -3.99 3.46
CA ILE A 43 -7.84 -2.79 4.00
C ILE A 43 -8.12 -1.64 3.04
N PHE A 44 -8.49 -0.48 3.55
CA PHE A 44 -8.84 0.69 2.74
C PHE A 44 -8.68 1.98 3.54
N GLY A 45 -8.80 3.11 2.85
CA GLY A 45 -8.81 4.43 3.49
C GLY A 45 -7.73 5.37 2.98
N VAL A 46 -7.89 6.64 3.32
CA VAL A 46 -6.90 7.71 3.10
C VAL A 46 -6.68 8.46 4.40
N TRP A 47 -5.43 8.81 4.72
CA TRP A 47 -4.98 9.45 5.98
C TRP A 47 -5.15 8.58 7.23
N ASP A 48 -6.29 7.91 7.35
CA ASP A 48 -6.64 6.93 8.36
C ASP A 48 -7.09 5.65 7.66
N TYR A 49 -6.52 4.52 8.06
CA TYR A 49 -6.81 3.23 7.43
C TYR A 49 -7.71 2.38 8.30
N TYR A 50 -8.53 1.57 7.64
CA TYR A 50 -9.43 0.62 8.27
C TYR A 50 -9.17 -0.78 7.71
N ILE A 51 -9.40 -1.77 8.56
CA ILE A 51 -9.34 -3.19 8.20
C ILE A 51 -10.63 -3.88 8.65
N ALA A 52 -11.16 -4.75 7.81
CA ALA A 52 -12.26 -5.63 8.15
C ALA A 52 -11.99 -7.04 7.62
N LYS A 53 -12.32 -8.06 8.41
CA LYS A 53 -12.44 -9.44 7.91
C LYS A 53 -13.57 -9.53 6.88
N LEU A 54 -13.32 -10.25 5.78
CA LEU A 54 -14.32 -10.65 4.79
C LEU A 54 -14.97 -11.98 5.19
N ASN A 55 -16.23 -12.18 4.79
CA ASN A 55 -16.83 -13.52 4.82
C ASN A 55 -16.20 -14.40 3.72
N ASP A 56 -16.40 -15.70 3.82
CA ASP A 56 -15.90 -16.68 2.84
C ASP A 56 -16.44 -16.44 1.42
N ASP A 57 -17.54 -15.70 1.28
CA ASP A 57 -18.10 -15.29 0.00
C ASP A 57 -17.28 -14.21 -0.74
N MET A 58 -16.31 -13.58 -0.05
CA MET A 58 -15.44 -12.50 -0.54
C MET A 58 -16.20 -11.24 -1.04
N ILE A 59 -17.50 -11.16 -0.80
CA ILE A 59 -18.39 -10.08 -1.27
C ILE A 59 -19.24 -9.49 -0.14
N SER A 60 -18.94 -9.84 1.12
CA SER A 60 -19.53 -9.23 2.30
C SER A 60 -18.52 -9.17 3.45
N LEU A 61 -18.73 -8.22 4.37
CA LEU A 61 -17.88 -8.05 5.54
C LEU A 61 -18.33 -9.01 6.66
N ALA A 62 -17.37 -9.69 7.28
CA ALA A 62 -17.59 -10.55 8.45
C ALA A 62 -17.53 -9.75 9.77
N GLU A 63 -17.07 -8.50 9.73
CA GLU A 63 -17.00 -7.60 10.87
C GLU A 63 -17.12 -6.14 10.46
N ILE A 64 -17.43 -5.28 11.44
CA ILE A 64 -17.37 -3.83 11.26
C ILE A 64 -15.90 -3.42 11.09
N PRO A 65 -15.56 -2.55 10.12
CA PRO A 65 -14.20 -2.08 9.95
C PRO A 65 -13.61 -1.44 11.20
N LYS A 66 -12.37 -1.80 11.51
CA LYS A 66 -11.62 -1.30 12.65
C LYS A 66 -10.53 -0.36 12.18
N LYS A 67 -10.43 0.82 12.80
CA LYS A 67 -9.35 1.77 12.53
C LYS A 67 -8.00 1.14 12.90
N ILE A 68 -7.03 1.21 12.00
CA ILE A 68 -5.67 0.77 12.26
C ILE A 68 -4.90 1.92 12.93
N THR A 69 -4.38 1.67 14.12
CA THR A 69 -3.52 2.63 14.81
C THR A 69 -2.10 2.57 14.25
N ILE A 70 -1.56 3.72 13.83
CA ILE A 70 -0.17 3.89 13.41
C ILE A 70 0.52 4.85 14.37
N ASN A 71 1.57 4.39 15.04
CA ASN A 71 2.41 5.19 15.90
C ASN A 71 3.43 5.95 15.04
N ASN A 72 3.59 7.24 15.33
CA ASN A 72 4.50 8.16 14.63
C ASN A 72 4.34 8.15 13.10
N PRO A 73 3.10 8.25 12.57
CA PRO A 73 2.88 8.17 11.14
C PRO A 73 3.66 9.26 10.41
N ARG A 74 4.06 8.95 9.17
CA ARG A 74 4.69 9.86 8.23
C ARG A 74 3.98 9.74 6.90
N GLY A 75 4.04 10.80 6.11
CA GLY A 75 3.44 10.83 4.79
C GLY A 75 4.05 11.96 3.97
N PRO A 76 3.68 12.08 2.69
CA PRO A 76 4.21 13.15 1.84
C PRO A 76 3.84 14.54 2.37
N TYR A 77 2.70 14.67 3.06
CA TYR A 77 2.25 15.90 3.72
C TYR A 77 2.57 15.95 5.22
N ASN A 78 3.28 14.95 5.73
CA ASN A 78 3.66 14.81 7.13
C ASN A 78 5.08 14.21 7.27
N PRO A 79 6.12 14.77 6.61
CA PRO A 79 7.45 14.18 6.61
C PRO A 79 8.13 14.22 7.99
N ASP A 80 7.77 15.16 8.85
CA ASP A 80 8.33 15.33 10.20
C ASP A 80 7.48 14.73 11.32
N GLY A 81 6.23 14.34 11.04
CA GLY A 81 5.29 13.78 12.02
C GLY A 81 4.38 14.78 12.74
N SER A 82 4.50 16.07 12.41
CA SER A 82 3.77 17.16 13.06
C SER A 82 2.32 17.30 12.55
N ASN A 83 2.05 16.95 11.30
CA ASN A 83 0.73 17.10 10.68
C ASN A 83 -0.21 15.98 11.13
N LYS A 84 -1.27 16.36 11.86
CA LYS A 84 -2.30 15.44 12.37
C LYS A 84 -3.53 15.31 11.46
N LYS A 85 -3.67 16.15 10.43
CA LYS A 85 -4.80 16.12 9.50
C LYS A 85 -4.57 15.16 8.35
N MET A 86 -3.34 15.09 7.85
CA MET A 86 -2.93 14.20 6.76
C MET A 86 -1.69 13.41 7.20
N PRO A 87 -1.80 12.59 8.26
CA PRO A 87 -0.64 11.97 8.88
C PRO A 87 0.08 10.93 7.99
N THR A 88 -0.62 10.35 7.02
CA THR A 88 -0.15 9.31 6.07
C THR A 88 -0.44 9.71 4.61
N ASP A 89 -0.84 8.77 3.74
CA ASP A 89 -1.26 8.99 2.34
C ASP A 89 -2.47 8.10 1.98
N ASP A 90 -2.76 7.88 0.70
CA ASP A 90 -3.74 6.89 0.23
C ASP A 90 -3.12 5.48 0.00
N LYS A 91 -3.91 4.56 -0.57
CA LYS A 91 -3.51 3.19 -0.95
C LYS A 91 -2.79 2.41 0.16
N PRO A 92 -3.47 2.11 1.27
CA PRO A 92 -2.92 1.19 2.26
C PRO A 92 -2.81 -0.22 1.68
N PHE A 93 -1.74 -0.91 2.05
CA PHE A 93 -1.50 -2.29 1.64
C PHE A 93 -0.82 -3.05 2.78
N ILE A 94 -1.27 -4.27 3.05
CA ILE A 94 -0.65 -5.15 4.04
C ILE A 94 0.00 -6.33 3.35
N HIS A 95 1.24 -6.64 3.74
CA HIS A 95 1.87 -7.94 3.47
C HIS A 95 2.51 -8.49 4.75
N LYS A 96 2.86 -9.78 4.72
CA LYS A 96 3.49 -10.48 5.84
C LYS A 96 4.81 -11.06 5.41
N TYR A 97 5.85 -10.82 6.21
CA TYR A 97 7.18 -11.39 6.01
C TYR A 97 7.75 -11.85 7.35
N ASN A 98 8.20 -13.11 7.41
CA ASN A 98 8.80 -13.72 8.60
C ASN A 98 8.01 -13.49 9.90
N GLY A 99 6.69 -13.71 9.84
CA GLY A 99 5.79 -13.56 10.99
C GLY A 99 5.43 -12.11 11.37
N LYS A 100 5.96 -11.10 10.68
CA LYS A 100 5.63 -9.69 10.90
C LYS A 100 4.71 -9.15 9.81
N TYR A 101 3.82 -8.24 10.18
CA TYR A 101 2.92 -7.54 9.25
C TYR A 101 3.50 -6.17 8.92
N TYR A 102 3.38 -5.80 7.66
CA TYR A 102 3.88 -4.56 7.09
C TYR A 102 2.70 -3.82 6.49
N LEU A 103 2.36 -2.67 7.06
CA LEU A 103 1.38 -1.75 6.51
C LEU A 103 2.12 -0.67 5.74
N SER A 104 1.90 -0.57 4.44
CA SER A 104 2.51 0.41 3.56
C SER A 104 1.49 1.34 2.93
N TRP A 105 1.91 2.56 2.63
CA TRP A 105 1.15 3.57 1.87
C TRP A 105 2.14 4.42 1.08
N GLY A 106 1.85 4.66 -0.20
CA GLY A 106 2.86 5.19 -1.11
C GLY A 106 4.18 4.41 -0.99
N CYS A 107 5.26 5.11 -0.63
CA CYS A 107 6.56 4.49 -0.36
C CYS A 107 6.88 4.32 1.13
N PHE A 108 5.99 4.70 2.04
CA PHE A 108 6.16 4.60 3.49
C PHE A 108 5.72 3.23 3.99
N TYR A 109 6.29 2.78 5.11
CA TYR A 109 5.80 1.58 5.78
C TYR A 109 5.94 1.62 7.30
N ALA A 110 5.08 0.84 7.94
CA ALA A 110 5.06 0.59 9.37
C ALA A 110 4.97 -0.92 9.62
N MET A 111 5.45 -1.36 10.78
CA MET A 111 5.52 -2.78 11.14
C MET A 111 4.73 -3.10 12.42
N SER A 112 4.16 -4.29 12.48
CA SER A 112 3.53 -4.85 13.68
C SER A 112 3.70 -6.37 13.76
N ASN A 113 3.57 -6.91 14.97
CA ASN A 113 3.41 -8.36 15.19
C ASN A 113 1.93 -8.78 15.22
N ASN A 114 1.00 -7.84 15.02
CA ASN A 114 -0.44 -8.07 15.02
C ASN A 114 -1.05 -7.45 13.75
N LEU A 115 -1.85 -8.22 13.02
CA LEU A 115 -2.55 -7.77 11.80
C LEU A 115 -3.36 -6.49 12.02
N TYR A 116 -4.05 -6.37 13.16
CA TYR A 116 -4.84 -5.18 13.50
C TYR A 116 -4.02 -4.05 14.13
N GLY A 117 -2.71 -4.24 14.29
CA GLY A 117 -1.80 -3.27 14.90
C GLY A 117 -1.78 -3.30 16.43
N PRO A 118 -1.29 -2.21 17.07
CA PRO A 118 -0.81 -0.98 16.43
C PRO A 118 0.43 -1.25 15.56
N TYR A 119 0.58 -0.45 14.51
CA TYR A 119 1.78 -0.43 13.66
C TYR A 119 2.70 0.69 14.11
N ASN A 120 4.01 0.47 14.05
CA ASN A 120 5.01 1.52 14.31
C ASN A 120 5.65 1.93 13.00
N TYR A 121 5.60 3.22 12.65
CA TYR A 121 6.29 3.73 11.47
C TYR A 121 7.77 3.37 11.51
N VAL A 122 8.30 2.94 10.38
CA VAL A 122 9.70 2.53 10.24
C VAL A 122 10.42 3.50 9.33
N ASP A 123 10.13 3.45 8.03
CA ASP A 123 10.82 4.28 7.06
C ASP A 123 10.07 4.34 5.70
N THR A 124 10.73 4.89 4.69
CA THR A 124 10.38 4.77 3.28
C THR A 124 11.22 3.69 2.58
N VAL A 125 10.60 2.93 1.67
CA VAL A 125 11.29 1.92 0.85
C VAL A 125 12.09 2.56 -0.30
N ILE A 126 11.72 3.78 -0.71
CA ILE A 126 12.42 4.60 -1.70
C ILE A 126 13.19 5.71 -0.99
N LYS A 127 14.41 5.99 -1.47
CA LYS A 127 15.23 7.15 -1.10
C LYS A 127 15.71 7.88 -2.35
N GLU A 128 16.32 9.05 -2.19
CA GLU A 128 16.96 9.77 -3.29
C GLU A 128 17.99 8.89 -4.04
N SER A 129 18.74 8.06 -3.30
CA SER A 129 19.69 7.10 -3.87
C SER A 129 19.06 5.96 -4.69
N SER A 130 17.74 5.79 -4.64
CA SER A 130 17.02 4.84 -5.49
C SER A 130 16.95 5.31 -6.95
N PHE A 131 17.11 6.62 -7.21
CA PHE A 131 16.99 7.20 -8.54
C PHE A 131 18.33 7.22 -9.28
N ALA A 132 18.28 6.96 -10.58
CA ALA A 132 19.41 7.25 -11.46
C ALA A 132 19.56 8.77 -11.61
N LYS A 133 20.80 9.26 -11.75
CA LYS A 133 21.06 10.69 -11.99
C LYS A 133 20.20 11.23 -13.14
N GLY A 134 19.45 12.30 -12.90
CA GLY A 134 18.55 12.92 -13.89
C GLY A 134 17.11 12.40 -13.86
N TYR A 135 16.82 11.38 -13.05
CA TYR A 135 15.48 10.82 -12.82
C TYR A 135 14.95 11.12 -11.41
N ASP A 136 15.64 11.97 -10.68
CA ASP A 136 15.33 12.48 -9.34
C ASP A 136 14.37 13.68 -9.36
N SER A 137 14.08 14.24 -10.55
CA SER A 137 13.22 15.40 -10.71
C SER A 137 11.80 15.15 -10.18
N PRO A 138 11.20 16.16 -9.49
CA PRO A 138 10.19 15.91 -8.48
C PRO A 138 8.88 15.39 -9.05
N THR A 139 8.30 14.41 -8.35
CA THR A 139 6.89 14.07 -8.48
C THR A 139 6.03 15.03 -7.64
N TRP A 140 4.88 15.48 -8.16
CA TRP A 140 4.11 16.61 -7.60
C TRP A 140 3.30 16.28 -6.34
N PRO A 141 3.11 17.24 -5.39
CA PRO A 141 3.96 18.39 -5.06
C PRO A 141 5.19 18.08 -4.18
N ASN A 142 5.24 16.95 -3.47
CA ASN A 142 6.24 16.71 -2.40
C ASN A 142 7.40 15.79 -2.81
N GLY A 143 7.80 15.82 -4.07
CA GLY A 143 8.90 15.00 -4.59
C GLY A 143 8.59 13.50 -4.59
N PHE A 144 9.63 12.67 -4.61
CA PHE A 144 9.53 11.20 -4.76
C PHE A 144 8.80 10.46 -3.62
N LEU A 145 8.38 11.19 -2.59
CA LEU A 145 7.59 10.61 -1.51
C LEU A 145 6.10 10.53 -1.84
N GLN A 146 5.66 11.13 -2.94
CA GLN A 146 4.26 11.30 -3.26
C GLN A 146 3.83 10.62 -4.57
N GLY A 147 2.53 10.31 -4.67
CA GLY A 147 1.86 10.01 -5.94
C GLY A 147 2.07 8.57 -6.43
N ARG A 148 2.54 7.69 -5.53
CA ARG A 148 2.79 6.28 -5.82
C ARG A 148 1.67 5.45 -5.20
N HIS A 149 1.13 4.52 -5.97
CA HIS A 149 0.24 3.48 -5.49
C HIS A 149 0.99 2.17 -5.52
N GLY A 150 1.35 1.70 -4.33
CA GLY A 150 2.26 0.58 -4.14
C GLY A 150 1.55 -0.70 -3.69
N SER A 151 2.09 -1.85 -4.11
CA SER A 151 1.75 -3.16 -3.55
C SER A 151 3.00 -4.03 -3.50
N PHE A 152 3.01 -5.01 -2.60
CA PHE A 152 4.13 -5.92 -2.39
C PHE A 152 3.68 -7.35 -2.64
N PHE A 153 4.52 -8.16 -3.29
CA PHE A 153 4.25 -9.57 -3.50
C PHE A 153 5.55 -10.37 -3.59
N GLU A 154 5.43 -11.67 -3.34
CA GLU A 154 6.52 -12.63 -3.54
C GLU A 154 6.24 -13.46 -4.79
N TRP A 155 7.28 -13.64 -5.61
CA TRP A 155 7.23 -14.54 -6.76
C TRP A 155 8.58 -15.22 -6.93
N HIS A 156 8.58 -16.54 -7.07
CA HIS A 156 9.79 -17.37 -7.15
C HIS A 156 10.82 -17.07 -6.04
N ASN A 157 10.36 -16.97 -4.80
CA ASN A 157 11.17 -16.69 -3.60
C ASN A 157 11.87 -15.32 -3.62
N GLN A 158 11.36 -14.37 -4.41
CA GLN A 158 11.84 -13.00 -4.49
C GLN A 158 10.69 -12.04 -4.22
N TRP A 159 10.92 -11.08 -3.33
CA TRP A 159 9.96 -10.03 -3.03
C TRP A 159 10.06 -8.88 -4.03
N TYR A 160 8.92 -8.32 -4.37
CA TYR A 160 8.79 -7.23 -5.30
C TYR A 160 7.91 -6.13 -4.73
N TYR A 161 8.24 -4.90 -5.09
CA TYR A 161 7.40 -3.71 -4.92
C TYR A 161 6.95 -3.25 -6.30
N VAL A 162 5.65 -3.38 -6.57
CA VAL A 162 5.02 -2.84 -7.78
C VAL A 162 4.36 -1.52 -7.45
N TYR A 163 4.62 -0.50 -8.25
CA TYR A 163 4.12 0.84 -8.00
C TYR A 163 3.98 1.64 -9.28
N CYS A 164 3.21 2.73 -9.19
CA CYS A 164 3.14 3.70 -10.26
C CYS A 164 4.08 4.88 -10.00
N ASP A 165 4.63 5.48 -11.06
CA ASP A 165 5.49 6.66 -11.00
C ASP A 165 5.21 7.58 -12.20
N ILE A 166 5.55 8.87 -12.08
CA ILE A 166 5.42 9.86 -13.16
C ILE A 166 6.76 10.29 -13.74
N SER A 167 7.88 9.76 -13.23
CA SER A 167 9.23 10.18 -13.63
C SER A 167 9.53 9.95 -15.12
N GLN A 168 8.79 9.08 -15.81
CA GLN A 168 8.99 8.78 -17.24
C GLN A 168 7.97 9.51 -18.15
N THR A 169 6.82 9.90 -17.63
CA THR A 169 5.76 10.52 -18.45
C THR A 169 5.88 12.05 -18.51
N GLY A 170 6.57 12.66 -17.54
CA GLY A 170 6.66 14.12 -17.41
C GLY A 170 5.30 14.80 -17.17
N ASN A 171 4.25 14.03 -16.88
CA ASN A 171 2.88 14.49 -16.78
C ASN A 171 2.22 13.91 -15.52
N ARG A 172 1.68 14.79 -14.66
CA ARG A 172 1.04 14.38 -13.39
C ARG A 172 -0.20 13.50 -13.54
N TYR A 173 -0.82 13.45 -14.72
CA TYR A 173 -2.05 12.73 -14.99
C TYR A 173 -1.83 11.31 -15.54
N PHE A 174 -0.63 11.04 -16.07
CA PHE A 174 -0.29 9.75 -16.66
C PHE A 174 0.85 9.12 -15.85
N ARG A 175 0.65 7.88 -15.41
CA ARG A 175 1.59 7.13 -14.59
C ARG A 175 1.97 5.85 -15.31
N ASP A 176 3.23 5.46 -15.21
CA ASP A 176 3.71 4.16 -15.66
C ASP A 176 3.78 3.19 -14.48
N ALA A 177 3.71 1.89 -14.77
CA ALA A 177 3.89 0.83 -13.79
C ALA A 177 5.36 0.40 -13.72
N PHE A 178 5.80 0.13 -12.51
CA PHE A 178 7.18 -0.12 -12.16
C PHE A 178 7.28 -1.30 -11.21
N LEU A 179 8.39 -2.03 -11.30
CA LEU A 179 8.66 -3.19 -10.46
C LEU A 179 10.10 -3.13 -9.95
N SER A 180 10.27 -3.23 -8.64
CA SER A 180 11.57 -3.21 -7.99
C SER A 180 11.73 -4.40 -7.05
N TYR A 181 12.93 -4.95 -6.97
CA TYR A 181 13.27 -5.97 -5.98
C TYR A 181 13.23 -5.39 -4.57
N VAL A 182 12.65 -6.15 -3.65
CA VAL A 182 12.64 -5.86 -2.22
C VAL A 182 13.48 -6.90 -1.51
N HIS A 183 14.32 -6.43 -0.59
CA HIS A 183 15.09 -7.28 0.30
C HIS A 183 14.83 -6.83 1.73
N TYR A 184 14.73 -7.79 2.65
CA TYR A 184 14.57 -7.51 4.06
C TYR A 184 15.91 -7.66 4.77
N LYS A 185 16.23 -6.69 5.63
CA LYS A 185 17.37 -6.74 6.54
C LYS A 185 17.13 -7.81 7.62
N ALA A 186 18.19 -8.19 8.33
CA ALA A 186 18.10 -9.17 9.42
C ALA A 186 17.12 -8.78 10.54
N ASN A 187 16.92 -7.48 10.80
CA ASN A 187 15.95 -6.98 11.78
C ASN A 187 14.49 -6.98 11.26
N GLY A 188 14.28 -7.31 9.98
CA GLY A 188 13.00 -7.32 9.28
C GLY A 188 12.66 -6.00 8.59
N GLU A 189 13.43 -4.93 8.71
CA GLU A 189 13.17 -3.72 7.93
C GLU A 189 13.40 -3.97 6.44
N MET A 190 12.68 -3.25 5.58
CA MET A 190 12.96 -3.25 4.16
C MET A 190 14.25 -2.48 3.89
N ALA A 191 15.15 -3.06 3.09
CA ALA A 191 16.27 -2.33 2.52
C ALA A 191 15.76 -1.31 1.49
N THR A 192 16.45 -0.17 1.39
CA THR A 192 16.19 0.81 0.33
C THR A 192 16.27 0.13 -1.02
N ILE A 193 15.24 0.29 -1.86
CA ILE A 193 15.26 -0.30 -3.20
C ILE A 193 16.34 0.38 -4.03
N SER A 194 17.16 -0.45 -4.67
CA SER A 194 18.27 0.01 -5.50
C SER A 194 17.80 0.33 -6.92
N ARG A 195 18.63 1.15 -7.58
CA ARG A 195 18.51 1.64 -8.95
C ARG A 195 17.78 0.71 -9.93
N TRP A 196 16.77 1.29 -10.56
CA TRP A 196 16.08 0.83 -11.75
C TRP A 196 16.99 0.13 -12.76
N ARG A 197 16.77 -1.17 -12.98
CA ARG A 197 17.11 -1.83 -14.23
C ARG A 197 15.80 -2.26 -14.87
N TRP A 198 15.57 -1.78 -16.09
CA TRP A 198 14.46 -2.16 -16.94
C TRP A 198 14.27 -3.69 -16.92
N CYS A 199 13.08 -4.14 -16.55
CA CYS A 199 12.58 -5.42 -17.03
C CYS A 199 11.93 -5.15 -18.39
N TRP A 200 12.34 -5.96 -19.36
CA TRP A 200 12.12 -5.85 -20.80
C TRP A 200 10.68 -5.61 -21.23
#